data_AF-X1I1D4-F1
#
_entry.id   AF-X1I1D4-F1
#
_cell.length_a   1.000
_cell.length_b   1.000
_cell.length_c   1.000
_cell.angle_alpha   90.00
_cell.angle_beta   90.00
_cell.angle_gamma   90.00
#
_symmetry.space_group_name_H-M   'P 1'
#
loop_
_entity.id
_entity.type
_entity.pdbx_description
1 polymer ?
#
loop_
_entity_poly.entity_id
_entity_poly.type
_entity_poly.pdbx_seq_one_letter_code
_entity_poly.pdbx_strand_id
1 'polypeptide(L)'
;MSILEKLQNIDRRHIYLLAWVFVLFPLLFPLGLPIPIGRESKAWKEYIENIPDDSTIIVTMDYGVSGMPELYPMTVATMHHLWTDTQTKNFKIVVIATWNQGPLVFDTLLDQMNPASTYGVVYGEDWIELGWIPGSETGMAALATDMWSQTPKDFLENRPLSDYPIMENI
;
A
#
# COMPACT_ATOMS: atom_id res chain seq x y z
N MET A 1 21.40 49.35 -13.13
CA MET A 1 20.98 47.94 -13.17
C MET A 1 19.94 47.72 -12.10
N SER A 2 18.73 47.33 -12.53
CA SER A 2 17.66 46.93 -11.64
C SER A 2 18.06 45.68 -10.85
N ILE A 3 17.51 45.49 -9.64
CA ILE A 3 17.71 44.26 -8.84
C ILE A 3 17.37 43.02 -9.66
N LEU A 4 16.36 43.12 -10.53
CA LEU A 4 15.92 42.04 -11.40
C LEU A 4 16.96 41.63 -12.45
N GLU A 5 17.68 42.59 -13.03
CA GLU A 5 18.76 42.32 -14.02
C GLU A 5 19.97 41.65 -13.36
N LYS A 6 20.25 41.99 -12.10
CA LYS A 6 21.32 41.32 -11.34
C LYS A 6 20.96 39.87 -11.02
N LEU A 7 19.70 39.58 -10.72
CA LEU A 7 19.18 38.23 -10.48
C LEU A 7 19.21 37.34 -11.73
N GLN A 8 18.92 37.90 -12.91
CA GLN A 8 18.97 37.17 -14.18
C GLN A 8 20.39 36.82 -14.64
N ASN A 9 21.40 37.58 -14.22
CA ASN A 9 22.79 37.38 -14.60
C ASN A 9 23.61 36.58 -13.57
N ILE A 10 22.96 35.96 -12.58
CA ILE A 10 23.65 35.07 -11.62
C ILE A 10 24.11 33.80 -12.37
N ASP A 11 25.38 33.44 -12.22
CA ASP A 11 25.90 32.18 -12.75
C ASP A 11 25.12 31.00 -12.15
N ARG A 12 24.53 30.18 -13.02
CA ARG A 12 23.77 28.98 -12.66
C ARG A 12 24.51 28.05 -11.70
N ARG A 13 25.85 28.04 -11.72
CA ARG A 13 26.67 27.24 -10.79
C ARG A 13 26.43 27.61 -9.33
N HIS A 14 26.27 28.90 -9.03
CA HIS A 14 25.95 29.35 -7.68
C HIS A 14 24.53 28.96 -7.27
N ILE A 15 23.59 28.98 -8.22
CA ILE A 15 22.20 28.53 -7.99
C ILE A 15 22.19 27.03 -7.66
N TYR A 16 22.90 26.20 -8.43
CA TYR A 16 22.98 24.76 -8.16
C TYR A 16 23.73 24.44 -6.86
N LEU A 17 24.78 25.20 -6.53
CA LEU A 17 25.48 25.05 -5.26
C LEU A 17 24.56 25.38 -4.07
N LEU A 18 23.80 26.48 -4.15
CA LEU A 18 22.83 26.83 -3.12
C LEU A 18 21.74 25.76 -3.00
N ALA A 19 21.17 25.32 -4.12
CA ALA A 19 20.18 24.23 -4.12
C ALA A 19 20.74 22.95 -3.48
N TRP A 20 21.99 22.60 -3.79
CA TRP A 20 22.67 21.45 -3.19
C TRP A 20 22.81 21.61 -1.67
N VAL A 21 23.24 22.77 -1.18
CA VAL A 21 23.33 23.04 0.26
C VAL A 21 21.94 22.98 0.91
N PHE A 22 20.91 23.57 0.30
CA PHE A 22 19.54 23.57 0.81
C PHE A 22 18.91 22.18 0.86
N VAL A 23 19.26 21.28 -0.06
CA VAL A 23 18.78 19.88 -0.04
C VAL A 23 19.61 19.03 0.92
N LEU A 24 20.93 19.20 0.95
CA LEU A 24 21.81 18.39 1.79
C LEU A 24 21.64 18.70 3.27
N PHE A 25 21.42 19.96 3.63
CA PHE A 25 21.25 20.38 5.01
C PHE A 25 20.11 19.63 5.74
N PRO A 26 18.85 19.62 5.26
CA PRO A 26 17.76 18.88 5.91
C PRO A 26 17.94 17.35 5.86
N LEU A 27 18.72 16.83 4.90
CA LEU A 27 19.06 15.40 4.85
C LEU A 27 20.04 15.00 5.98
N LEU A 28 21.03 15.85 6.28
CA LEU A 28 21.99 15.60 7.37
C LEU A 28 21.47 16.04 8.74
N PHE A 29 20.62 17.06 8.76
CA PHE A 29 20.05 17.66 9.97
C PHE A 29 18.53 17.74 9.80
N PRO A 30 17.79 16.66 10.12
CA PRO A 30 16.34 16.62 9.99
C PRO A 30 15.72 17.79 10.76
N LEU A 31 14.95 18.62 10.06
CA LEU A 31 14.39 19.86 10.61
C LEU A 31 13.32 19.62 11.68
N GLY A 32 12.83 18.39 11.82
CA GLY A 32 11.79 18.05 12.79
C GLY A 32 10.50 18.85 12.60
N LEU A 33 10.21 19.27 11.36
CA LEU A 33 9.01 20.04 11.06
C LEU A 33 7.77 19.25 11.48
N PRO A 34 6.80 19.89 12.16
CA PRO A 34 5.57 19.20 12.53
C PRO A 34 4.83 18.79 11.25
N ILE A 35 4.49 17.51 11.15
CA ILE A 35 3.63 16.99 10.09
C ILE A 35 2.20 17.02 10.64
N PRO A 36 1.38 18.01 10.25
CA PRO A 36 0.01 18.07 10.72
C PRO A 36 -0.78 16.89 10.17
N ILE A 37 -1.68 16.34 10.98
CA ILE A 37 -2.62 15.32 10.51
C ILE A 37 -3.58 15.98 9.52
N GLY A 38 -3.45 15.62 8.24
CA GLY A 38 -4.27 16.14 7.15
C GLY A 38 -5.72 15.66 7.24
N ARG A 39 -6.63 16.39 6.56
CA ARG A 39 -8.04 16.01 6.45
C ARG A 39 -8.21 14.59 5.87
N GLU A 40 -7.45 14.27 4.82
CA GLU A 40 -7.54 12.97 4.15
C GLU A 40 -7.06 11.82 5.05
N SER A 41 -5.99 12.03 5.84
CA SER A 41 -5.52 11.01 6.79
C SER A 41 -6.55 10.69 7.86
N LYS A 42 -7.31 11.70 8.35
CA LYS A 42 -8.40 11.48 9.31
C LYS A 42 -9.57 10.75 8.66
N ALA A 43 -9.99 11.21 7.48
CA ALA A 43 -11.10 10.60 6.75
C ALA A 43 -10.81 9.12 6.43
N TRP A 44 -9.57 8.79 6.05
CA TRP A 44 -9.17 7.41 5.79
C TRP A 44 -9.18 6.54 7.04
N LYS A 45 -8.65 7.06 8.15
CA LYS A 45 -8.71 6.37 9.45
C LYS A 45 -10.16 6.10 9.87
N GLU A 46 -11.01 7.11 9.82
CA GLU A 46 -12.43 6.99 10.14
C GLU A 46 -13.15 6.00 9.21
N TYR A 47 -12.81 5.99 7.92
CA TYR A 47 -13.36 5.02 6.98
C TYR A 47 -13.03 3.58 7.39
N ILE A 48 -11.76 3.28 7.68
CA ILE A 48 -11.33 1.94 8.11
C ILE A 48 -11.99 1.55 9.45
N GLU A 49 -12.03 2.48 10.41
CA GLU A 49 -12.61 2.22 11.73
C GLU A 49 -14.12 1.93 11.67
N ASN A 50 -14.81 2.48 10.68
CA ASN A 50 -16.25 2.28 10.47
C ASN A 50 -16.59 1.16 9.47
N ILE A 51 -15.62 0.37 9.00
CA ILE A 51 -15.92 -0.84 8.21
C ILE A 51 -16.79 -1.77 9.08
N PRO A 52 -17.97 -2.23 8.58
CA PRO A 52 -18.86 -3.10 9.35
C PRO A 52 -18.19 -4.41 9.73
N ASP A 53 -18.56 -4.95 10.88
CA ASP A 53 -18.15 -6.29 11.31
C ASP A 53 -18.55 -7.35 10.26
N ASP A 54 -17.81 -8.46 10.23
CA ASP A 54 -17.96 -9.58 9.29
C ASP A 54 -17.74 -9.20 7.81
N SER A 55 -17.10 -8.06 7.54
CA SER A 55 -16.83 -7.62 6.16
C SER A 55 -15.73 -8.43 5.47
N THR A 56 -15.97 -8.71 4.19
CA THR A 56 -14.91 -9.12 3.25
C THR A 56 -14.32 -7.89 2.58
N ILE A 57 -13.00 -7.74 2.64
CA ILE A 57 -12.26 -6.54 2.23
C ILE A 57 -11.27 -6.95 1.14
N ILE A 58 -11.40 -6.34 -0.04
CA ILE A 58 -10.41 -6.49 -1.11
C ILE A 58 -9.42 -5.33 -1.02
N VAL A 59 -8.14 -5.66 -0.93
CA VAL A 59 -7.04 -4.69 -0.94
C VAL A 59 -6.23 -4.89 -2.22
N THR A 60 -6.05 -3.81 -2.98
CA THR A 60 -5.30 -3.86 -4.24
C THR A 60 -3.93 -3.20 -4.11
N MET A 61 -2.87 -3.93 -4.49
CA MET A 61 -1.50 -3.41 -4.55
C MET A 61 -1.20 -2.90 -5.96
N ASP A 62 -1.49 -1.62 -6.19
CA ASP A 62 -1.51 -1.02 -7.53
C ASP A 62 -0.36 -0.03 -7.78
N TYR A 63 0.83 -0.32 -7.26
CA TYR A 63 2.04 0.46 -7.53
C TYR A 63 3.31 -0.40 -7.49
N GLY A 64 4.38 0.12 -8.08
CA GLY A 64 5.69 -0.52 -8.10
C GLY A 64 6.69 0.10 -7.12
N VAL A 65 7.89 -0.48 -7.08
CA VAL A 65 8.98 -0.06 -6.18
C VAL A 65 9.29 1.44 -6.28
N SER A 66 9.17 2.02 -7.48
CA SER A 66 9.39 3.45 -7.70
C SER A 66 8.41 4.36 -6.94
N GLY A 67 7.21 3.87 -6.62
CA GLY A 67 6.18 4.58 -5.86
C GLY A 67 6.25 4.35 -4.35
N MET A 68 7.06 3.39 -3.88
CA MET A 68 7.13 3.06 -2.45
C MET A 68 7.51 4.24 -1.55
N PRO A 69 8.43 5.17 -1.91
CA PRO A 69 8.77 6.30 -1.03
C PRO A 69 7.58 7.17 -0.63
N GLU A 70 6.54 7.21 -1.46
CA GLU A 70 5.32 7.99 -1.23
C GLU A 70 4.15 7.11 -0.73
N LEU A 71 3.93 5.96 -1.36
CA LEU A 71 2.71 5.16 -1.18
C LEU A 71 2.84 4.08 -0.10
N TYR A 72 4.03 3.52 0.09
CA TYR A 72 4.23 2.38 0.98
C TYR A 72 3.92 2.66 2.46
N PRO A 73 4.23 3.85 3.04
CA PRO A 73 3.80 4.17 4.39
C PRO A 73 2.26 4.11 4.57
N MET A 74 1.49 4.43 3.53
CA MET A 74 0.03 4.34 3.56
C MET A 74 -0.44 2.88 3.56
N THR A 75 0.21 2.02 2.76
CA THR A 75 -0.04 0.57 2.75
C THR A 75 0.23 -0.04 4.12
N VAL A 76 1.37 0.27 4.73
CA VAL A 76 1.73 -0.18 6.09
C VAL A 76 0.67 0.22 7.11
N ALA A 77 0.27 1.51 7.12
CA ALA A 77 -0.74 2.00 8.05
C ALA A 77 -2.12 1.35 7.83
N THR A 78 -2.52 1.17 6.58
CA THR A 78 -3.81 0.55 6.22
C THR A 78 -3.86 -0.91 6.66
N MET A 79 -2.85 -1.69 6.28
CA MET A 79 -2.79 -3.11 6.64
C MET A 79 -2.62 -3.31 8.15
N HIS A 80 -1.91 -2.41 8.82
CA HIS A 80 -1.82 -2.42 10.29
C HIS A 80 -3.20 -2.30 10.94
N HIS A 81 -4.03 -1.33 10.51
CA HIS A 81 -5.38 -1.18 11.04
C HIS A 81 -6.26 -2.41 10.72
N LEU A 82 -6.24 -2.87 9.47
CA LEU A 82 -7.08 -3.99 9.03
C LEU A 82 -6.74 -5.27 9.81
N TRP A 83 -5.46 -5.62 9.94
CA TRP A 83 -5.05 -6.81 10.69
C TRP A 83 -5.26 -6.68 12.20
N THR A 84 -5.10 -5.48 12.76
CA THR A 84 -5.39 -5.24 14.19
C THR A 84 -6.86 -5.49 14.51
N ASP A 85 -7.77 -5.03 13.64
CA ASP A 85 -9.21 -5.17 13.84
C ASP A 85 -9.77 -6.54 13.40
N THR A 86 -8.97 -7.36 12.72
CA THR A 86 -9.43 -8.62 12.12
C THR A 86 -10.06 -9.56 13.15
N GLN A 87 -9.44 -9.73 14.32
CA GLN A 87 -9.93 -10.65 15.35
C GLN A 87 -11.18 -10.14 16.07
N THR A 88 -11.34 -8.83 16.21
CA THR A 88 -12.49 -8.24 16.92
C THR A 88 -13.70 -8.05 16.01
N LYS A 89 -13.46 -7.76 14.72
CA LYS A 89 -14.51 -7.49 13.72
C LYS A 89 -14.73 -8.64 12.74
N ASN A 90 -14.01 -9.76 12.88
CA ASN A 90 -14.09 -10.92 11.99
C ASN A 90 -13.93 -10.56 10.50
N PHE A 91 -12.93 -9.73 10.19
CA PHE A 91 -12.64 -9.36 8.80
C PHE A 91 -12.06 -10.53 8.00
N LYS A 92 -12.37 -10.56 6.71
CA LYS A 92 -11.76 -11.44 5.72
C LYS A 92 -11.08 -10.60 4.65
N ILE A 93 -9.75 -10.66 4.58
CA ILE A 93 -8.96 -9.77 3.73
C ILE A 93 -8.42 -10.52 2.51
N VAL A 94 -8.79 -10.08 1.32
CA VAL A 94 -8.30 -10.63 0.05
C VAL A 94 -7.38 -9.60 -0.60
N VAL A 95 -6.12 -9.98 -0.79
CA VAL A 95 -5.10 -9.13 -1.41
C VAL A 95 -4.94 -9.52 -2.87
N ILE A 96 -5.05 -8.54 -3.75
CA ILE A 96 -4.81 -8.67 -5.19
C ILE A 96 -3.85 -7.58 -5.64
N ALA A 97 -3.33 -7.69 -6.85
CA ALA A 97 -2.63 -6.62 -7.52
C ALA A 97 -3.15 -6.47 -8.94
N THR A 98 -3.42 -5.25 -9.39
CA THR A 98 -3.63 -4.97 -10.82
C THR A 98 -2.36 -4.43 -11.49
N TRP A 99 -1.37 -4.07 -10.67
CA TRP A 99 -0.02 -3.73 -11.10
C TRP A 99 0.93 -4.92 -10.98
N ASN A 100 1.78 -5.13 -11.99
CA ASN A 100 2.64 -6.32 -12.06
C ASN A 100 3.67 -6.43 -10.94
N GLN A 101 4.09 -5.30 -10.35
CA GLN A 101 5.00 -5.27 -9.21
C GLN A 101 4.27 -5.27 -7.86
N GLY A 102 2.94 -5.30 -7.84
CA GLY A 102 2.15 -5.31 -6.60
C GLY A 102 2.51 -6.47 -5.65
N PRO A 103 2.67 -7.72 -6.13
CA PRO A 103 3.07 -8.82 -5.26
C PRO A 103 4.44 -8.61 -4.61
N LEU A 104 5.41 -8.06 -5.35
CA LEU A 104 6.74 -7.71 -4.79
C LEU A 104 6.65 -6.65 -3.67
N VAL A 105 5.75 -5.68 -3.83
CA VAL A 105 5.50 -4.68 -2.80
C VAL A 105 4.86 -5.33 -1.56
N PHE A 106 3.94 -6.27 -1.77
CA PHE A 106 3.27 -6.97 -0.69
C PHE A 106 4.21 -7.95 0.05
N ASP A 107 5.09 -8.66 -0.65
CA ASP A 107 6.15 -9.47 -0.05
C ASP A 107 7.01 -8.62 0.91
N THR A 108 7.37 -7.40 0.48
CA THR A 108 8.12 -6.47 1.33
C THR A 108 7.34 -6.08 2.60
N LEU A 109 6.02 -5.93 2.47
CA LEU A 109 5.12 -5.66 3.60
C LEU A 109 5.08 -6.85 4.57
N LEU A 110 4.95 -8.06 4.06
CA LEU A 110 4.90 -9.29 4.85
C LEU A 110 6.20 -9.49 5.64
N ASP A 111 7.35 -9.29 5.00
CA ASP A 111 8.68 -9.34 5.63
C ASP A 111 8.82 -8.32 6.76
N GLN A 112 8.28 -7.11 6.56
CA GLN A 112 8.34 -6.04 7.54
C GLN A 112 7.39 -6.27 8.73
N MET A 113 6.16 -6.71 8.46
CA MET A 113 5.07 -6.68 9.43
C MET A 113 4.83 -8.02 10.13
N ASN A 114 5.23 -9.13 9.52
CA ASN A 114 5.04 -10.50 10.01
C ASN A 114 3.64 -10.72 10.63
N PRO A 115 2.58 -10.76 9.79
CA PRO A 115 1.21 -10.57 10.25
C PRO A 115 0.75 -11.62 11.28
N ALA A 116 1.17 -12.87 11.11
CA ALA A 116 0.85 -13.95 12.05
C ALA A 116 1.41 -13.66 13.45
N SER A 117 2.67 -13.23 13.55
CA SER A 117 3.29 -12.97 14.86
C SER A 117 2.83 -11.66 15.51
N THR A 118 2.56 -10.63 14.70
CA THR A 118 2.26 -9.28 15.19
C THR A 118 0.78 -9.08 15.51
N TYR A 119 -0.10 -9.68 14.71
CA TYR A 119 -1.56 -9.48 14.82
C TYR A 119 -2.33 -10.75 15.14
N GLY A 120 -1.68 -11.92 15.10
CA GLY A 120 -2.36 -13.21 15.34
C GLY A 120 -3.32 -13.62 14.22
N VAL A 121 -3.19 -13.03 13.02
CA VAL A 121 -4.04 -13.34 11.87
C VAL A 121 -3.49 -14.53 11.08
N VAL A 122 -4.35 -15.42 10.63
CA VAL A 122 -3.98 -16.69 9.99
C VAL A 122 -4.15 -16.61 8.48
N TYR A 123 -3.10 -16.97 7.73
CA TYR A 123 -3.16 -17.04 6.27
C TYR A 123 -4.12 -18.16 5.83
N GLY A 124 -5.00 -17.85 4.88
CA GLY A 124 -6.02 -18.77 4.39
C GLY A 124 -7.30 -18.83 5.23
N GLU A 125 -7.30 -18.24 6.42
CA GLU A 125 -8.50 -18.14 7.29
C GLU A 125 -8.95 -16.70 7.45
N ASP A 126 -8.03 -15.78 7.75
CA ASP A 126 -8.30 -14.37 8.00
C ASP A 126 -7.90 -13.47 6.82
N TRP A 127 -6.84 -13.86 6.11
CA TRP A 127 -6.39 -13.15 4.92
C TRP A 127 -5.77 -14.09 3.90
N ILE A 128 -5.82 -13.71 2.62
CA ILE A 128 -5.23 -14.45 1.50
C ILE A 128 -4.69 -13.50 0.44
N GLU A 129 -3.67 -13.91 -0.30
CA GLU A 129 -3.15 -13.18 -1.45
C GLU A 129 -3.35 -13.98 -2.74
N LEU A 130 -3.92 -13.33 -3.75
CA LEU A 130 -4.22 -13.92 -5.06
C LEU A 130 -3.29 -13.40 -6.16
N GLY A 131 -2.37 -12.51 -5.82
CA GLY A 131 -1.30 -12.05 -6.70
C GLY A 131 -1.75 -11.08 -7.79
N TRP A 132 -1.00 -11.04 -8.89
CA TRP A 132 -1.22 -10.10 -9.98
C TRP A 132 -2.25 -10.58 -11.01
N ILE A 133 -3.26 -9.73 -11.24
CA ILE A 133 -4.29 -9.88 -12.26
C ILE A 133 -3.87 -9.10 -13.52
N PRO A 134 -3.51 -9.78 -14.62
CA PRO A 134 -3.11 -9.12 -15.86
C PRO A 134 -4.31 -8.53 -16.61
N GLY A 135 -4.04 -7.57 -17.50
CA GLY A 135 -5.05 -7.00 -18.40
C GLY A 135 -5.70 -5.71 -17.92
N SER A 136 -5.18 -5.09 -16.85
CA SER A 136 -5.63 -3.78 -16.34
C SER A 136 -7.16 -3.76 -16.19
N GLU A 137 -7.87 -2.83 -16.83
CA GLU A 137 -9.32 -2.71 -16.75
C GLU A 137 -10.06 -3.98 -17.21
N THR A 138 -9.54 -4.69 -18.22
CA THR A 138 -10.15 -5.95 -18.68
C THR A 138 -9.95 -7.08 -17.69
N GLY A 139 -8.80 -7.11 -17.01
CA GLY A 139 -8.52 -8.04 -15.91
C GLY A 139 -9.41 -7.77 -14.71
N MET A 140 -9.58 -6.50 -14.35
CA MET A 140 -10.49 -6.07 -13.27
C MET A 140 -11.94 -6.46 -13.57
N ALA A 141 -12.40 -6.25 -14.81
CA ALA A 141 -13.76 -6.63 -15.21
C ALA A 141 -13.96 -8.16 -15.18
N ALA A 142 -12.95 -8.94 -15.60
CA ALA A 142 -12.99 -10.39 -15.53
C ALA A 142 -13.03 -10.88 -14.07
N LEU A 143 -12.20 -10.30 -13.19
CA LEU A 143 -12.18 -10.60 -11.76
C LEU A 143 -13.53 -10.31 -11.10
N ALA A 144 -14.14 -9.17 -11.42
CA ALA A 144 -15.45 -8.78 -10.91
C ALA A 144 -16.59 -9.71 -11.40
N THR A 145 -16.39 -10.41 -12.53
CA THR A 145 -17.37 -11.35 -13.07
C THR A 145 -17.22 -12.73 -12.43
N ASP A 146 -15.99 -13.22 -12.32
CA ASP A 146 -15.69 -14.55 -11.78
C ASP A 146 -14.27 -14.61 -11.22
N MET A 147 -14.13 -14.31 -9.93
CA MET A 147 -12.85 -14.33 -9.25
C MET A 147 -12.25 -15.73 -9.18
N TRP A 148 -13.05 -16.76 -8.93
CA TRP A 148 -12.59 -18.15 -8.83
C TRP A 148 -11.93 -18.62 -10.13
N SER A 149 -12.51 -18.25 -11.28
CA SER A 149 -11.91 -18.56 -12.58
C SER A 149 -10.65 -17.73 -12.86
N GLN A 150 -10.57 -16.48 -12.41
CA GLN A 150 -9.41 -15.63 -12.67
C GLN A 150 -8.21 -15.97 -11.78
N THR A 151 -8.47 -16.39 -10.55
CA THR A 151 -7.46 -16.71 -9.54
C THR A 151 -7.72 -18.10 -8.97
N PRO A 152 -7.48 -19.19 -9.73
CA PRO A 152 -7.82 -20.54 -9.26
C PRO A 152 -6.94 -21.03 -8.10
N LYS A 153 -5.83 -20.33 -7.83
CA LYS A 153 -4.86 -20.66 -6.79
C LYS A 153 -4.43 -19.40 -6.05
N ASP A 154 -3.99 -19.60 -4.81
CA ASP A 154 -3.36 -18.54 -4.05
C ASP A 154 -1.94 -18.25 -4.58
N PHE A 155 -1.43 -17.05 -4.29
CA PHE A 155 -0.15 -16.59 -4.81
C PHE A 155 1.05 -17.12 -4.01
N LEU A 156 0.95 -17.14 -2.68
CA LEU A 156 2.11 -17.41 -1.81
C LEU A 156 2.46 -18.91 -1.73
N GLU A 157 1.46 -19.77 -1.59
CA GLU A 157 1.63 -21.21 -1.42
C GLU A 157 1.27 -22.02 -2.67
N ASN A 158 0.65 -21.37 -3.68
CA ASN A 158 0.27 -21.98 -4.96
C ASN A 158 -0.65 -23.21 -4.79
N ARG A 159 -1.53 -23.16 -3.79
CA ARG A 159 -2.59 -24.14 -3.52
C ARG A 159 -3.92 -23.68 -4.14
N PRO A 160 -4.80 -24.61 -4.53
CA PRO A 160 -6.15 -24.28 -5.00
C PRO A 160 -6.92 -23.43 -3.99
N LEU A 161 -7.69 -22.45 -4.48
CA LEU A 161 -8.53 -21.63 -3.59
C LEU A 161 -9.58 -22.43 -2.82
N SER A 162 -9.99 -23.57 -3.35
CA SER A 162 -10.89 -24.51 -2.68
C SER A 162 -10.34 -25.08 -1.36
N ASP A 163 -9.04 -24.98 -1.13
CA ASP A 163 -8.38 -25.52 0.06
C ASP A 163 -8.41 -24.55 1.25
N TYR A 164 -8.89 -23.32 1.04
CA TYR A 164 -8.83 -22.23 2.02
C TYR A 164 -10.20 -21.85 2.57
N PRO A 165 -10.41 -21.91 3.90
CA PRO A 165 -11.67 -21.55 4.54
C PRO A 165 -12.17 -20.12 4.22
N ILE A 166 -11.24 -19.16 4.07
CA ILE A 166 -11.60 -17.78 3.73
C ILE A 166 -12.37 -17.66 2.41
N MET A 167 -12.14 -18.58 1.47
CA MET A 167 -12.74 -18.53 0.15
C MET A 167 -14.15 -19.12 0.11
N GLU A 168 -14.57 -19.93 1.09
CA GLU A 168 -15.85 -20.67 1.01
C GLU A 168 -17.09 -19.80 0.80
N ASN A 169 -17.06 -18.54 1.24
CA ASN A 169 -18.19 -17.61 1.19
C ASN A 169 -17.96 -16.40 0.28
N ILE A 170 -16.89 -16.42 -0.52
CA ILE A 170 -16.51 -15.35 -1.46
C ILE A 170 -16.74 -15.86 -2.89
#